data_AF-A0AAV6B565-F1
#
_entry.id   AF-A0AAV6B565-F1
#
_cell.length_a   1.000
_cell.length_b   1.000
_cell.length_c   1.000
_cell.angle_alpha   90.00
_cell.angle_beta   90.00
_cell.angle_gamma   90.00
#
_symmetry.space_group_name_H-M   'P 1'
#
loop_
_entity.id
_entity.type
_entity.pdbx_description
1 polymer ?
#
loop_
_entity_poly.entity_id
_entity_poly.type
_entity_poly.pdbx_seq_one_letter_code
_entity_poly.pdbx_strand_id
1 'polypeptide(L)'
;MFAISLLSLSSVLGADDAGYGPSLSVPREPPKSAAQFKRSLVDQTWDNARARSAGCLECHKGIDTLSMHTSPNVVLGCTDCHGGNATPGLTMRKAHVEPRNKIFWESSANPSDSSVLLNHESAEFIQFVNPGDLRVAQQACGTCHASEVSRTGHSMMRHGAMLWGAALYNNGAFPLKNYRYGQAYGPNGEALRLVNPYIPTPEETRTNGVLPFLDPLPRFVLAQPSNILRIFEKGGEKQLQLGVPITTEPPGKPLRRLSERGLGTLNRIDPVFLNLQKTRLHDPLLDFMGSNNHPGDYRSSGCSACHVVYANDRSPTHS
;
A
#
# COMPACT_ATOMS: atom_id res chain seq x y z
N MET A 1 -78.25 16.93 -13.79
CA MET A 1 -77.02 17.75 -13.70
C MET A 1 -75.81 16.83 -13.80
N PHE A 2 -74.70 17.32 -14.36
CA PHE A 2 -73.40 16.61 -14.34
C PHE A 2 -72.71 16.79 -12.98
N ALA A 3 -72.09 15.73 -12.44
CA ALA A 3 -70.87 15.80 -11.63
C ALA A 3 -70.26 14.39 -11.37
N ILE A 4 -69.32 14.02 -12.23
CA ILE A 4 -67.95 13.59 -11.86
C ILE A 4 -67.80 12.45 -10.83
N SER A 5 -67.39 11.27 -11.33
CA SER A 5 -66.54 10.33 -10.60
C SER A 5 -65.08 10.56 -11.01
N LEU A 6 -64.15 10.71 -10.06
CA LEU A 6 -62.72 10.73 -10.38
C LEU A 6 -62.20 9.30 -10.57
N LEU A 7 -62.08 8.88 -11.83
CA LEU A 7 -61.22 7.76 -12.22
C LEU A 7 -59.80 8.29 -12.42
N SER A 8 -58.92 8.06 -11.46
CA SER A 8 -57.50 8.37 -11.56
C SER A 8 -56.78 7.37 -12.47
N LEU A 9 -56.84 7.58 -13.79
CA LEU A 9 -55.94 6.89 -14.72
C LEU A 9 -54.51 7.39 -14.49
N SER A 10 -53.72 6.62 -13.74
CA SER A 10 -52.26 6.77 -13.73
C SER A 10 -51.70 6.24 -15.06
N SER A 11 -51.72 7.09 -16.08
CA SER A 11 -51.07 6.82 -17.36
C SER A 11 -49.56 6.69 -17.17
N VAL A 12 -49.06 5.46 -17.08
CA VAL A 12 -47.63 5.17 -17.17
C VAL A 12 -47.20 5.45 -18.61
N LEU A 13 -46.73 6.68 -18.85
CA LEU A 13 -46.00 7.02 -20.05
C LEU A 13 -44.72 6.21 -20.07
N GLY A 14 -44.65 5.21 -20.94
CA GLY A 14 -43.39 4.56 -21.27
C GLY A 14 -42.46 5.60 -21.87
N ALA A 15 -41.25 5.71 -21.32
CA ALA A 15 -40.20 6.47 -21.96
C ALA A 15 -39.66 5.65 -23.13
N ASP A 16 -40.07 5.99 -24.36
CA ASP A 16 -39.46 5.44 -25.55
C ASP A 16 -38.02 5.95 -25.67
N ASP A 17 -37.04 5.09 -25.37
CA ASP A 17 -35.59 5.33 -25.53
C ASP A 17 -35.17 5.37 -27.02
N ALA A 18 -35.92 6.11 -27.85
CA ALA A 18 -35.70 6.30 -29.28
C ALA A 18 -34.54 7.28 -29.59
N GLY A 19 -33.45 7.18 -28.84
CA GLY A 19 -32.22 7.94 -29.05
C GLY A 19 -31.44 7.41 -30.25
N TYR A 20 -31.11 8.28 -31.22
CA TYR A 20 -30.40 7.87 -32.44
C TYR A 20 -28.90 7.69 -32.19
N GLY A 21 -28.51 6.52 -31.68
CA GLY A 21 -27.12 6.13 -31.43
C GLY A 21 -26.95 4.62 -31.23
N PRO A 22 -25.71 4.08 -31.32
CA PRO A 22 -25.46 2.68 -31.03
C PRO A 22 -25.72 2.37 -29.56
N SER A 23 -26.26 1.18 -29.26
CA SER A 23 -26.52 0.76 -27.87
C SER A 23 -25.22 0.74 -27.06
N LEU A 24 -25.18 1.55 -26.00
CA LEU A 24 -24.14 1.53 -24.97
C LEU A 24 -24.53 0.64 -23.76
N SER A 25 -25.67 -0.05 -23.84
CA SER A 25 -26.24 -0.88 -22.78
C SER A 25 -26.02 -2.37 -23.08
N VAL A 26 -24.93 -2.92 -22.53
CA VAL A 26 -24.76 -4.38 -22.42
C VAL A 26 -25.98 -4.96 -21.67
N PRO A 27 -26.63 -6.04 -22.16
CA PRO A 27 -27.80 -6.61 -21.50
C PRO A 27 -27.53 -6.98 -20.05
N ARG A 28 -28.35 -6.47 -19.12
CA ARG A 28 -28.29 -6.78 -17.69
C ARG A 28 -28.97 -8.13 -17.38
N GLU A 29 -28.50 -9.19 -18.01
CA GLU A 29 -28.75 -10.56 -17.53
C GLU A 29 -27.53 -11.05 -16.72
N PRO A 30 -27.51 -10.87 -15.38
CA PRO A 30 -26.48 -11.50 -14.57
C PRO A 30 -26.63 -13.02 -14.69
N PRO A 31 -25.53 -13.78 -14.93
CA PRO A 31 -25.61 -15.21 -15.09
C PRO A 31 -26.16 -15.86 -13.82
N LYS A 32 -27.20 -16.70 -13.95
CA LYS A 32 -27.79 -17.46 -12.84
C LYS A 32 -26.84 -18.58 -12.40
N SER A 33 -25.76 -18.23 -11.72
CA SER A 33 -24.83 -19.17 -11.12
C SER A 33 -25.49 -19.89 -9.94
N ALA A 34 -26.08 -21.05 -10.21
CA ALA A 34 -26.55 -22.01 -9.19
C ALA A 34 -25.38 -22.72 -8.47
N ALA A 35 -24.30 -21.99 -8.19
CA ALA A 35 -23.24 -22.43 -7.31
C ALA A 35 -23.70 -22.25 -5.87
N GLN A 36 -23.75 -23.34 -5.09
CA GLN A 36 -23.81 -23.23 -3.64
C GLN A 36 -22.48 -22.64 -3.16
N PHE A 37 -22.47 -21.33 -2.92
CA PHE A 37 -21.34 -20.66 -2.29
C PHE A 37 -21.05 -21.37 -0.96
N LYS A 38 -19.81 -21.81 -0.76
CA LYS A 38 -19.31 -22.06 0.61
C LYS A 38 -19.49 -20.73 1.35
N ARG A 39 -20.27 -20.76 2.44
CA ARG A 39 -20.54 -19.60 3.31
C ARG A 39 -19.29 -18.76 3.45
N SER A 40 -19.31 -17.59 2.82
CA SER A 40 -18.23 -16.63 2.93
C SER A 40 -18.48 -15.72 4.14
N LEU A 41 -17.57 -14.80 4.45
CA LEU A 41 -17.81 -13.78 5.48
C LEU A 41 -19.00 -12.86 5.13
N VAL A 42 -19.45 -12.84 3.87
CA VAL A 42 -20.62 -12.08 3.38
C VAL A 42 -21.94 -12.64 3.94
N ASP A 43 -22.03 -13.94 4.19
CA ASP A 43 -23.26 -14.63 4.63
C ASP A 43 -23.44 -14.65 6.16
N GLN A 44 -22.84 -13.68 6.86
CA GLN A 44 -22.78 -13.62 8.32
C GLN A 44 -24.06 -13.03 8.95
N THR A 45 -24.51 -13.65 10.04
CA THR A 45 -25.58 -13.12 10.90
C THR A 45 -25.06 -12.08 11.88
N TRP A 46 -25.89 -11.10 12.23
CA TRP A 46 -25.55 -10.03 13.17
C TRP A 46 -25.06 -10.53 14.54
N ASP A 47 -25.56 -11.66 15.03
CA ASP A 47 -25.14 -12.21 16.33
C ASP A 47 -23.73 -12.81 16.29
N ASN A 48 -23.32 -13.39 15.15
CA ASN A 48 -21.94 -13.80 14.94
C ASN A 48 -21.00 -12.58 14.84
N ALA A 49 -21.41 -11.53 14.12
CA ALA A 49 -20.65 -10.28 14.06
C ALA A 49 -20.50 -9.62 15.44
N ARG A 50 -21.57 -9.61 16.26
CA ARG A 50 -21.53 -9.14 17.66
C ARG A 50 -20.57 -9.97 18.52
N ALA A 51 -20.64 -11.30 18.45
CA ALA A 51 -19.73 -12.19 19.17
C ALA A 51 -18.26 -11.95 18.75
N ARG A 52 -18.02 -11.67 17.47
CA ARG A 52 -16.72 -11.30 16.88
C ARG A 52 -16.22 -9.89 17.22
N SER A 53 -16.99 -9.11 17.98
CA SER A 53 -16.65 -7.77 18.47
C SER A 53 -16.78 -7.63 19.99
N ALA A 54 -17.33 -8.62 20.71
CA ALA A 54 -17.87 -8.44 22.06
C ALA A 54 -16.85 -7.90 23.07
N GLY A 55 -15.72 -8.60 23.27
CA GLY A 55 -14.62 -8.14 24.13
C GLY A 55 -13.89 -6.91 23.59
N CYS A 56 -13.89 -6.69 22.26
CA CYS A 56 -13.29 -5.49 21.66
C CYS A 56 -14.01 -4.23 22.13
N LEU A 57 -15.35 -4.26 22.17
CA LEU A 57 -16.22 -3.15 22.55
C LEU A 57 -16.25 -2.87 24.07
N GLU A 58 -15.66 -3.74 24.91
CA GLU A 58 -15.47 -3.44 26.34
C GLU A 58 -14.47 -2.29 26.54
N CYS A 59 -13.49 -2.16 25.65
CA CYS A 59 -12.48 -1.09 25.64
C CYS A 59 -12.69 -0.08 24.50
N HIS A 60 -12.86 -0.55 23.26
CA HIS A 60 -12.97 0.30 22.07
C HIS A 60 -14.41 0.77 21.84
N LYS A 61 -14.76 1.90 22.44
CA LYS A 61 -16.10 2.50 22.40
C LYS A 61 -16.12 3.74 21.50
N GLY A 62 -17.29 4.08 20.97
CA GLY A 62 -17.48 5.29 20.15
C GLY A 62 -16.98 5.19 18.70
N ILE A 63 -16.88 3.98 18.14
CA ILE A 63 -16.57 3.79 16.71
C ILE A 63 -17.78 4.12 15.82
N ASP A 64 -17.56 4.82 14.72
CA ASP A 64 -18.63 5.35 13.85
C ASP A 64 -19.55 4.27 13.25
N THR A 65 -18.96 3.14 12.84
CA THR A 65 -19.70 1.99 12.29
C THR A 65 -19.08 0.67 12.78
N LEU A 66 -19.90 -0.23 13.31
CA LEU A 66 -19.44 -1.50 13.89
C LEU A 66 -18.73 -2.44 12.89
N SER A 67 -19.09 -2.34 11.61
CA SER A 67 -18.55 -3.15 10.51
C SER A 67 -17.59 -2.37 9.59
N MET A 68 -17.21 -1.14 9.95
CA MET A 68 -16.45 -0.19 9.09
C MET A 68 -17.12 0.17 7.74
N HIS A 69 -18.41 -0.13 7.57
CA HIS A 69 -19.17 0.15 6.37
C HIS A 69 -20.47 0.91 6.68
N THR A 70 -20.77 1.96 5.92
CA THR A 70 -22.04 2.72 6.02
C THR A 70 -23.25 1.92 5.57
N SER A 71 -23.05 0.86 4.77
CA SER A 71 -24.14 0.00 4.28
C SER A 71 -24.61 -0.97 5.37
N PRO A 72 -25.89 -0.97 5.78
CA PRO A 72 -26.42 -1.88 6.79
C PRO A 72 -26.46 -3.35 6.33
N ASN A 73 -26.16 -3.61 5.04
CA ASN A 73 -26.09 -4.95 4.48
C ASN A 73 -24.72 -5.62 4.69
N VAL A 74 -23.71 -4.90 5.21
CA VAL A 74 -22.36 -5.46 5.45
C VAL A 74 -22.22 -5.85 6.92
N VAL A 75 -22.32 -7.15 7.19
CA VAL A 75 -22.43 -7.73 8.54
C VAL A 75 -21.08 -8.32 8.99
N LEU A 76 -20.15 -7.46 9.39
CA LEU A 76 -18.81 -7.83 9.85
C LEU A 76 -18.60 -7.48 11.33
N GLY A 77 -17.83 -8.30 12.05
CA GLY A 77 -17.31 -7.99 13.39
C GLY A 77 -15.84 -7.58 13.36
N CYS A 78 -15.32 -7.01 14.45
CA CYS A 78 -13.97 -6.46 14.52
C CYS A 78 -12.88 -7.49 14.14
N THR A 79 -13.02 -8.72 14.64
CA THR A 79 -12.09 -9.83 14.39
C THR A 79 -12.13 -10.38 12.96
N ASP A 80 -13.16 -10.07 12.14
CA ASP A 80 -13.20 -10.51 10.74
C ASP A 80 -12.16 -9.77 9.88
N CYS A 81 -11.90 -8.50 10.20
CA CYS A 81 -10.86 -7.71 9.54
C CYS A 81 -9.53 -7.77 10.32
N HIS A 82 -9.54 -7.49 11.63
CA HIS A 82 -8.32 -7.32 12.43
C HIS A 82 -7.76 -8.61 13.02
N GLY A 83 -8.52 -9.71 13.08
CA GLY A 83 -8.17 -10.84 13.95
C GLY A 83 -8.11 -10.41 15.42
N GLY A 84 -7.20 -11.02 16.19
CA GLY A 84 -7.19 -10.90 17.66
C GLY A 84 -8.25 -11.78 18.34
N ASN A 85 -8.56 -11.52 19.60
CA ASN A 85 -9.49 -12.33 20.40
C ASN A 85 -10.59 -11.48 21.04
N ALA A 86 -11.81 -11.61 20.53
CA ALA A 86 -13.00 -10.88 20.98
C ALA A 86 -13.73 -11.51 22.21
N THR A 87 -13.10 -12.43 22.94
CA THR A 87 -13.70 -12.98 24.17
C THR A 87 -13.83 -11.86 25.24
N PRO A 88 -15.02 -11.66 25.84
CA PRO A 88 -15.20 -10.71 26.94
C PRO A 88 -14.31 -10.99 28.17
N GLY A 89 -14.00 -9.94 28.94
CA GLY A 89 -13.23 -10.02 30.18
C GLY A 89 -11.72 -10.24 30.00
N LEU A 90 -11.19 -10.08 28.79
CA LEU A 90 -9.75 -10.25 28.52
C LEU A 90 -8.94 -8.98 28.77
N THR A 91 -7.75 -9.16 29.35
CA THR A 91 -6.72 -8.12 29.38
C THR A 91 -6.13 -7.89 27.99
N MET A 92 -5.66 -6.68 27.67
CA MET A 92 -5.04 -6.35 26.37
C MET A 92 -4.06 -7.42 25.87
N ARG A 93 -3.12 -7.88 26.73
CA ARG A 93 -2.11 -8.93 26.44
C ARG A 93 -2.69 -10.33 26.11
N LYS A 94 -4.01 -10.51 26.18
CA LYS A 94 -4.74 -11.73 25.78
C LYS A 94 -5.73 -11.49 24.62
N ALA A 95 -6.14 -10.24 24.42
CA ALA A 95 -7.08 -9.82 23.37
C ALA A 95 -6.36 -9.39 22.08
N HIS A 96 -5.22 -8.70 22.22
CA HIS A 96 -4.43 -8.15 21.13
C HIS A 96 -3.49 -9.19 20.53
N VAL A 97 -3.14 -9.03 19.25
CA VAL A 97 -1.95 -9.68 18.69
C VAL A 97 -0.72 -8.92 19.18
N GLU A 98 0.26 -9.64 19.74
CA GLU A 98 1.51 -9.06 20.25
C GLU A 98 2.55 -8.92 19.13
N PRO A 99 3.29 -7.79 19.04
CA PRO A 99 4.34 -7.62 18.04
C PRO A 99 5.54 -8.52 18.33
N ARG A 100 6.26 -8.89 17.27
CA ARG A 100 7.50 -9.65 17.31
C ARG A 100 8.63 -8.81 17.93
N ASN A 101 8.70 -7.52 17.60
CA ASN A 101 9.78 -6.62 18.00
C ASN A 101 9.29 -5.55 18.98
N LYS A 102 8.90 -5.97 20.20
CA LYS A 102 8.21 -5.11 21.19
C LYS A 102 8.89 -3.78 21.53
N ILE A 103 10.22 -3.71 21.41
CA ILE A 103 11.02 -2.48 21.59
C ILE A 103 10.68 -1.35 20.61
N PHE A 104 10.01 -1.66 19.49
CA PHE A 104 9.49 -0.64 18.57
C PHE A 104 8.04 -0.24 18.86
N TRP A 105 7.31 -1.04 19.64
CA TRP A 105 5.87 -0.93 19.88
C TRP A 105 5.57 -0.81 21.37
N GLU A 106 6.31 0.08 22.05
CA GLU A 106 6.20 0.31 23.50
C GLU A 106 4.86 0.99 23.90
N SER A 107 4.12 1.50 22.91
CA SER A 107 2.78 2.09 23.07
C SER A 107 1.92 1.82 21.83
N SER A 108 0.67 2.28 21.83
CA SER A 108 -0.21 2.27 20.66
C SER A 108 0.10 3.37 19.62
N ALA A 109 1.07 4.26 19.87
CA ALA A 109 1.52 5.23 18.89
C ALA A 109 2.45 4.56 17.86
N ASN A 110 2.32 4.95 16.59
CA ASN A 110 3.17 4.40 15.54
C ASN A 110 4.65 4.82 15.74
N PRO A 111 5.62 3.95 15.44
CA PRO A 111 7.03 4.32 15.50
C PRO A 111 7.37 5.49 14.58
N SER A 112 8.30 6.35 15.01
CA SER A 112 8.88 7.46 14.21
C SER A 112 9.24 7.01 12.80
N ASP A 113 10.03 5.94 12.73
CA ASP A 113 10.64 5.37 11.53
C ASP A 113 10.01 4.04 11.12
N SER A 114 8.68 3.92 11.34
CA SER A 114 7.84 2.76 11.01
C SER A 114 7.98 2.25 9.56
N SER A 115 8.48 3.10 8.65
CA SER A 115 8.69 2.85 7.21
C SER A 115 9.58 1.65 6.83
N VAL A 116 10.19 0.94 7.78
CA VAL A 116 10.77 -0.41 7.57
C VAL A 116 10.43 -1.40 8.68
N LEU A 117 10.08 -0.93 9.88
CA LEU A 117 9.84 -1.78 11.06
C LEU A 117 8.68 -2.74 10.84
N LEU A 118 7.65 -2.30 10.10
CA LEU A 118 6.54 -3.16 9.66
C LEU A 118 6.96 -4.40 8.87
N ASN A 119 8.10 -4.39 8.17
CA ASN A 119 8.61 -5.56 7.44
C ASN A 119 9.32 -6.59 8.34
N HIS A 120 9.46 -6.30 9.64
CA HIS A 120 10.03 -7.23 10.61
C HIS A 120 8.97 -7.84 11.55
N GLU A 121 7.69 -7.45 11.40
CA GLU A 121 6.56 -7.99 12.15
C GLU A 121 5.93 -9.23 11.50
N SER A 122 4.92 -9.82 12.14
CA SER A 122 4.13 -10.93 11.58
C SER A 122 2.89 -10.44 10.84
N ALA A 123 2.39 -11.23 9.90
CA ALA A 123 1.19 -10.90 9.12
C ALA A 123 -0.03 -10.68 10.03
N GLU A 124 -0.15 -11.45 11.11
CA GLU A 124 -1.22 -11.35 12.10
C GLU A 124 -1.15 -10.02 12.87
N PHE A 125 0.06 -9.55 13.23
CA PHE A 125 0.22 -8.24 13.87
C PHE A 125 -0.06 -7.10 12.89
N ILE A 126 0.43 -7.21 11.65
CA ILE A 126 0.17 -6.24 10.58
C ILE A 126 -1.34 -6.12 10.33
N GLN A 127 -2.06 -7.25 10.23
CA GLN A 127 -3.52 -7.29 10.08
C GLN A 127 -4.25 -6.68 11.30
N PHE A 128 -3.75 -6.94 12.51
CA PHE A 128 -4.33 -6.41 13.74
C PHE A 128 -4.25 -4.88 13.81
N VAL A 129 -3.10 -4.27 13.46
CA VAL A 129 -2.94 -2.80 13.49
C VAL A 129 -3.44 -2.11 12.21
N ASN A 130 -3.36 -2.77 11.05
CA ASN A 130 -3.83 -2.24 9.78
C ASN A 130 -4.30 -3.35 8.80
N PRO A 131 -5.58 -3.75 8.82
CA PRO A 131 -6.09 -4.77 7.90
C PRO A 131 -6.13 -4.30 6.43
N GLY A 132 -5.95 -3.00 6.18
CA GLY A 132 -5.83 -2.44 4.83
C GLY A 132 -4.41 -2.47 4.24
N ASP A 133 -3.39 -2.95 4.97
CA ASP A 133 -2.02 -3.08 4.46
C ASP A 133 -1.96 -4.12 3.31
N LEU A 134 -1.29 -3.81 2.20
CA LEU A 134 -1.35 -4.64 0.97
C LEU A 134 -0.71 -6.04 1.12
N ARG A 135 -0.04 -6.32 2.24
CA ARG A 135 0.48 -7.65 2.60
C ARG A 135 -0.61 -8.57 3.19
N VAL A 136 -1.72 -8.01 3.67
CA VAL A 136 -2.82 -8.72 4.36
C VAL A 136 -4.23 -8.33 3.86
N ALA A 137 -4.34 -7.28 3.04
CA ALA A 137 -5.60 -6.78 2.50
C ALA A 137 -6.36 -7.81 1.66
N GLN A 138 -5.70 -8.85 1.12
CA GLN A 138 -6.37 -9.93 0.39
C GLN A 138 -7.17 -10.86 1.33
N GLN A 139 -6.73 -10.99 2.58
CA GLN A 139 -7.37 -11.81 3.61
C GLN A 139 -8.52 -11.05 4.29
N ALA A 140 -8.31 -9.76 4.60
CA ALA A 140 -9.34 -8.91 5.20
C ALA A 140 -10.36 -8.40 4.17
N CYS A 141 -9.94 -7.50 3.26
CA CYS A 141 -10.83 -6.84 2.31
C CYS A 141 -11.10 -7.67 1.05
N GLY A 142 -10.10 -8.40 0.56
CA GLY A 142 -10.10 -9.08 -0.74
C GLY A 142 -11.04 -10.28 -0.85
N THR A 143 -11.72 -10.65 0.23
CA THR A 143 -12.87 -11.58 0.22
C THR A 143 -14.08 -10.98 -0.50
N CYS A 144 -14.27 -9.66 -0.42
CA CYS A 144 -15.28 -8.89 -1.15
C CYS A 144 -14.68 -8.05 -2.28
N HIS A 145 -13.47 -7.52 -2.08
CA HIS A 145 -12.83 -6.49 -2.89
C HIS A 145 -11.58 -6.99 -3.64
N ALA A 146 -11.60 -8.23 -4.14
CA ALA A 146 -10.47 -8.85 -4.83
C ALA A 146 -9.95 -8.00 -6.02
N SER A 147 -10.84 -7.35 -6.77
CA SER A 147 -10.47 -6.47 -7.89
C SER A 147 -9.77 -5.20 -7.42
N GLU A 148 -10.20 -4.60 -6.32
CA GLU A 148 -9.62 -3.35 -5.79
C GLU A 148 -8.28 -3.62 -5.13
N VAL A 149 -8.16 -4.73 -4.37
CA VAL A 149 -6.89 -5.22 -3.82
C VAL A 149 -5.90 -5.53 -4.94
N SER A 150 -6.32 -6.26 -5.98
CA SER A 150 -5.46 -6.58 -7.13
C SER A 150 -5.01 -5.33 -7.90
N ARG A 151 -5.90 -4.35 -8.11
CA ARG A 151 -5.56 -3.09 -8.81
C ARG A 151 -4.63 -2.21 -7.97
N THR A 152 -4.93 -2.03 -6.69
CA THR A 152 -4.09 -1.25 -5.75
C THR A 152 -2.72 -1.90 -5.57
N GLY A 153 -2.67 -3.23 -5.50
CA GLY A 153 -1.47 -4.05 -5.43
C GLY A 153 -0.52 -3.92 -6.62
N HIS A 154 -1.00 -3.42 -7.76
CA HIS A 154 -0.22 -3.12 -8.97
C HIS A 154 -0.16 -1.61 -9.29
N SER A 155 -0.61 -0.74 -8.38
CA SER A 155 -0.64 0.72 -8.62
C SER A 155 0.74 1.35 -8.49
N MET A 156 0.99 2.44 -9.25
CA MET A 156 2.23 3.22 -9.13
C MET A 156 2.45 3.77 -7.71
N MET A 157 1.39 3.99 -6.94
CA MET A 157 1.45 4.40 -5.53
C MET A 157 2.02 3.31 -4.61
N ARG A 158 1.90 2.03 -4.99
CA ARG A 158 2.63 0.94 -4.33
C ARG A 158 4.06 0.84 -4.84
N HIS A 159 4.25 0.84 -6.16
CA HIS A 159 5.50 0.33 -6.73
C HIS A 159 6.53 1.38 -7.13
N GLY A 160 6.21 2.68 -7.15
CA GLY A 160 7.18 3.79 -7.28
C GLY A 160 8.07 3.79 -8.54
N ALA A 161 7.80 2.91 -9.50
CA ALA A 161 8.70 2.65 -10.64
C ALA A 161 8.90 3.87 -11.54
N MET A 162 7.97 4.84 -11.48
CA MET A 162 8.07 6.14 -12.15
C MET A 162 9.36 6.88 -11.73
N LEU A 163 9.55 7.14 -10.42
CA LEU A 163 10.74 7.84 -9.95
C LEU A 163 12.01 6.99 -10.11
N TRP A 164 11.94 5.70 -9.76
CA TRP A 164 13.11 4.82 -9.80
C TRP A 164 13.62 4.60 -11.23
N GLY A 165 12.71 4.38 -12.17
CA GLY A 165 13.02 4.25 -13.59
C GLY A 165 13.53 5.56 -14.20
N ALA A 166 12.89 6.70 -13.92
CA ALA A 166 13.36 8.00 -14.35
C ALA A 166 14.76 8.32 -13.79
N ALA A 167 14.99 8.05 -12.50
CA ALA A 167 16.30 8.25 -11.87
C ALA A 167 17.38 7.33 -12.49
N LEU A 168 17.11 6.04 -12.66
CA LEU A 168 18.08 5.12 -13.25
C LEU A 168 18.38 5.44 -14.71
N TYR A 169 17.37 5.74 -15.54
CA TYR A 169 17.58 6.06 -16.94
C TYR A 169 18.29 7.42 -17.12
N ASN A 170 17.78 8.49 -16.48
CA ASN A 170 18.33 9.85 -16.67
C ASN A 170 19.74 10.01 -16.08
N ASN A 171 20.12 9.20 -15.09
CA ASN A 171 21.48 9.15 -14.56
C ASN A 171 22.34 8.08 -15.26
N GLY A 172 21.89 7.47 -16.37
CA GLY A 172 22.66 6.49 -17.14
C GLY A 172 22.97 5.18 -16.41
N ALA A 173 22.25 4.89 -15.33
CA ALA A 173 22.50 3.76 -14.43
C ALA A 173 21.69 2.50 -14.75
N PHE A 174 20.65 2.61 -15.58
CA PHE A 174 20.04 1.46 -16.24
C PHE A 174 19.59 1.85 -17.66
N PRO A 175 19.95 1.08 -18.71
CA PRO A 175 19.86 1.55 -20.09
C PRO A 175 18.45 1.47 -20.71
N LEU A 176 17.44 1.00 -19.97
CA LEU A 176 16.08 0.82 -20.51
C LEU A 176 15.16 1.98 -20.15
N LYS A 177 14.47 2.53 -21.16
CA LYS A 177 13.34 3.47 -20.98
C LYS A 177 12.11 2.79 -20.38
N ASN A 178 11.89 1.52 -20.71
CA ASN A 178 10.85 0.70 -20.07
C ASN A 178 11.34 0.37 -18.66
N TYR A 179 10.70 0.93 -17.65
CA TYR A 179 11.18 0.89 -16.27
C TYR A 179 11.22 -0.55 -15.75
N ARG A 180 12.35 -0.93 -15.15
CA ARG A 180 12.61 -2.31 -14.74
C ARG A 180 12.35 -2.58 -13.26
N TYR A 181 12.43 -1.55 -12.43
CA TYR A 181 12.45 -1.69 -10.97
C TYR A 181 11.27 -1.00 -10.31
N GLY A 182 10.71 -1.65 -9.31
CA GLY A 182 9.64 -1.12 -8.47
C GLY A 182 9.60 -1.82 -7.12
N GLN A 183 8.72 -1.37 -6.24
CA GLN A 183 8.59 -1.86 -4.88
C GLN A 183 7.33 -2.74 -4.70
N ALA A 184 7.50 -3.85 -3.99
CA ALA A 184 6.42 -4.64 -3.45
C ALA A 184 6.96 -5.47 -2.29
N TYR A 185 6.16 -5.67 -1.24
CA TYR A 185 6.49 -6.55 -0.13
C TYR A 185 5.47 -7.67 0.07
N GLY A 186 5.97 -8.82 0.52
CA GLY A 186 5.16 -9.96 0.94
C GLY A 186 4.88 -9.97 2.45
N PRO A 187 4.11 -10.96 2.94
CA PRO A 187 3.68 -11.05 4.34
C PRO A 187 4.82 -11.19 5.37
N ASN A 188 6.04 -11.53 4.93
CA ASN A 188 7.22 -11.67 5.78
C ASN A 188 8.21 -10.51 5.60
N GLY A 189 7.80 -9.42 4.93
CA GLY A 189 8.66 -8.27 4.62
C GLY A 189 9.70 -8.53 3.52
N GLU A 190 9.57 -9.64 2.79
CA GLU A 190 10.40 -9.97 1.64
C GLU A 190 10.07 -9.07 0.44
N ALA A 191 11.08 -8.60 -0.28
CA ALA A 191 10.88 -7.76 -1.47
C ALA A 191 10.50 -8.63 -2.68
N LEU A 192 9.35 -8.35 -3.28
CA LEU A 192 8.75 -9.16 -4.35
C LEU A 192 9.01 -8.57 -5.74
N ARG A 193 9.03 -9.45 -6.76
CA ARG A 193 8.75 -9.06 -8.14
C ARG A 193 7.24 -8.91 -8.30
N LEU A 194 6.78 -7.77 -8.81
CA LEU A 194 5.41 -7.65 -9.32
C LEU A 194 5.37 -8.23 -10.74
N VAL A 195 4.48 -9.20 -10.98
CA VAL A 195 4.28 -9.83 -12.30
C VAL A 195 2.93 -9.39 -12.83
N ASN A 196 2.87 -8.96 -14.09
CA ASN A 196 1.61 -8.59 -14.71
C ASN A 196 0.68 -9.81 -14.82
N PRO A 197 -0.61 -9.72 -14.47
CA PRO A 197 -1.57 -10.84 -14.58
C PRO A 197 -1.75 -11.38 -16.01
N TYR A 198 -1.28 -10.69 -17.04
CA TYR A 198 -1.16 -11.20 -18.41
C TYR A 198 0.20 -10.84 -19.03
N ILE A 199 0.53 -11.47 -20.16
CA ILE A 199 1.71 -11.12 -20.96
C ILE A 199 1.31 -9.97 -21.89
N PRO A 200 1.80 -8.73 -21.68
CA PRO A 200 1.46 -7.62 -22.56
C PRO A 200 2.10 -7.78 -23.93
N THR A 201 1.39 -7.33 -24.96
CA THR A 201 1.92 -7.23 -26.32
C THR A 201 2.97 -6.12 -26.42
N PRO A 202 3.87 -6.17 -27.43
CA PRO A 202 4.82 -5.09 -27.69
C PRO A 202 4.15 -3.72 -27.89
N GLU A 203 2.93 -3.69 -28.43
CA GLU A 203 2.20 -2.45 -28.69
C GLU A 203 1.57 -1.85 -27.42
N GLU A 204 1.01 -2.68 -26.52
CA GLU A 204 0.55 -2.21 -25.19
C GLU A 204 1.72 -1.68 -24.35
N THR A 205 2.90 -2.31 -24.43
CA THR A 205 4.12 -1.78 -23.81
C THR A 205 4.56 -0.46 -24.45
N ARG A 206 4.44 -0.31 -25.77
CA ARG A 206 4.85 0.88 -26.54
C ARG A 206 3.93 2.09 -26.32
N THR A 207 2.62 1.87 -26.31
CA THR A 207 1.58 2.92 -26.31
C THR A 207 1.10 3.27 -24.91
N ASN A 208 0.82 2.24 -24.10
CA ASN A 208 0.17 2.36 -22.81
C ASN A 208 1.16 2.19 -21.64
N GLY A 209 2.44 1.91 -21.93
CA GLY A 209 3.48 1.70 -20.92
C GLY A 209 3.29 0.43 -20.10
N VAL A 210 2.50 -0.54 -20.58
CA VAL A 210 2.21 -1.77 -19.83
C VAL A 210 3.45 -2.68 -19.79
N LEU A 211 3.98 -2.89 -18.59
CA LEU A 211 5.17 -3.70 -18.34
C LEU A 211 4.79 -5.15 -18.01
N PRO A 212 5.60 -6.15 -18.40
CA PRO A 212 5.35 -7.55 -18.06
C PRO A 212 5.64 -7.88 -16.58
N PHE A 213 6.58 -7.16 -15.96
CA PHE A 213 6.90 -7.26 -14.53
C PHE A 213 7.80 -6.10 -14.09
N LEU A 214 7.94 -5.93 -12.77
CA LEU A 214 8.91 -5.05 -12.11
C LEU A 214 9.72 -5.84 -11.08
N ASP A 215 11.05 -5.75 -11.15
CA ASP A 215 11.95 -6.36 -10.16
C ASP A 215 12.10 -5.46 -8.91
N PRO A 216 12.32 -6.03 -7.72
CA PRO A 216 12.81 -5.26 -6.58
C PRO A 216 14.22 -4.72 -6.88
N LEU A 217 14.59 -3.57 -6.30
CA LEU A 217 15.94 -3.03 -6.48
C LEU A 217 17.01 -4.01 -5.95
N PRO A 218 18.07 -4.31 -6.72
CA PRO A 218 19.19 -5.11 -6.23
C PRO A 218 19.90 -4.35 -5.10
N ARG A 219 20.30 -5.07 -4.03
CA ARG A 219 21.03 -4.48 -2.89
C ARG A 219 22.21 -3.64 -3.40
N PHE A 220 22.30 -2.37 -3.03
CA PHE A 220 23.28 -1.42 -3.59
C PHE A 220 24.74 -1.90 -3.52
N VAL A 221 25.09 -2.75 -2.53
CA VAL A 221 26.41 -3.37 -2.35
C VAL A 221 26.82 -4.28 -3.53
N LEU A 222 25.84 -4.79 -4.29
CA LEU A 222 26.06 -5.65 -5.47
C LEU A 222 26.07 -4.85 -6.79
N ALA A 223 25.59 -3.60 -6.78
CA ALA A 223 25.49 -2.78 -7.99
C ALA A 223 26.88 -2.24 -8.38
N GLN A 224 27.31 -2.44 -9.63
CA GLN A 224 28.57 -1.89 -10.13
C GLN A 224 28.40 -0.46 -10.67
N PRO A 225 29.39 0.44 -10.49
CA PRO A 225 29.27 1.83 -10.92
C PRO A 225 29.06 1.94 -12.43
N SER A 226 27.91 2.48 -12.81
CA SER A 226 27.36 2.37 -14.16
C SER A 226 27.44 3.69 -14.93
N ASN A 227 27.18 4.83 -14.27
CA ASN A 227 27.46 6.14 -14.84
C ASN A 227 28.96 6.47 -14.77
N ILE A 228 29.72 5.93 -15.72
CA ILE A 228 31.16 6.21 -15.84
C ILE A 228 31.44 7.71 -16.03
N LEU A 229 30.59 8.46 -16.75
CA LEU A 229 30.85 9.85 -17.13
C LEU A 229 30.80 10.82 -15.94
N ARG A 230 29.80 10.72 -15.05
CA ARG A 230 29.79 11.50 -13.79
C ARG A 230 30.91 11.05 -12.85
N ILE A 231 31.26 9.78 -12.87
CA ILE A 231 32.42 9.26 -12.12
C ILE A 231 33.74 9.81 -12.69
N PHE A 232 33.76 10.26 -13.96
CA PHE A 232 34.86 11.03 -14.55
C PHE A 232 34.76 12.57 -14.32
N GLU A 233 33.85 13.07 -13.48
CA GLU A 233 33.90 14.47 -13.01
C GLU A 233 35.03 14.69 -11.98
N LYS A 234 35.40 15.94 -11.69
CA LYS A 234 36.67 16.28 -11.01
C LYS A 234 36.63 16.21 -9.46
N GLY A 235 35.93 15.21 -8.92
CA GLY A 235 35.92 14.95 -7.49
C GLY A 235 35.28 16.05 -6.65
N GLY A 236 35.61 16.01 -5.37
CA GLY A 236 35.67 17.18 -4.51
C GLY A 236 36.79 16.95 -3.50
N GLU A 237 36.71 15.81 -2.80
CA GLU A 237 37.68 15.34 -1.81
C GLU A 237 38.04 13.85 -2.00
N LYS A 238 39.10 13.36 -1.34
CA LYS A 238 39.58 11.95 -1.42
C LYS A 238 38.65 10.94 -0.77
N GLN A 239 38.34 9.82 -1.44
CA GLN A 239 37.42 8.80 -0.92
C GLN A 239 37.86 8.19 0.41
N LEU A 240 36.89 7.98 1.30
CA LEU A 240 37.09 7.27 2.57
C LEU A 240 37.46 5.80 2.30
N GLN A 241 38.44 5.29 3.03
CA GLN A 241 38.80 3.88 3.00
C GLN A 241 38.12 3.14 4.16
N LEU A 242 37.60 1.94 3.89
CA LEU A 242 36.95 1.12 4.91
C LEU A 242 37.96 0.76 6.01
N GLY A 243 37.69 1.19 7.24
CA GLY A 243 38.59 1.03 8.39
C GLY A 243 39.56 2.19 8.63
N VAL A 244 39.61 3.21 7.76
CA VAL A 244 40.46 4.40 7.93
C VAL A 244 39.60 5.68 7.84
N PRO A 245 38.94 6.09 8.94
CA PRO A 245 38.14 7.31 8.96
C PRO A 245 39.01 8.57 8.95
N ILE A 246 38.55 9.62 8.27
CA ILE A 246 39.13 10.96 8.39
C ILE A 246 38.58 11.57 9.69
N THR A 247 39.44 11.70 10.70
CA THR A 247 39.05 12.11 12.07
C THR A 247 38.53 13.54 12.18
N THR A 248 38.78 14.38 11.16
CA THR A 248 38.30 15.76 11.05
C THR A 248 36.98 15.88 10.28
N GLU A 249 36.44 14.80 9.73
CA GLU A 249 35.21 14.83 8.92
C GLU A 249 33.96 14.58 9.79
N PRO A 250 32.93 15.46 9.77
CA PRO A 250 31.82 15.34 10.70
C PRO A 250 30.95 14.09 10.44
N PRO A 251 30.63 13.27 11.47
CA PRO A 251 29.77 12.11 11.33
C PRO A 251 28.44 12.42 10.63
N GLY A 252 28.08 11.62 9.62
CA GLY A 252 26.85 11.77 8.85
C GLY A 252 26.81 12.95 7.87
N LYS A 253 27.85 13.80 7.80
CA LYS A 253 27.95 14.93 6.86
C LYS A 253 29.22 14.82 6.00
N PRO A 254 29.32 13.79 5.13
CA PRO A 254 30.49 13.61 4.29
C PRO A 254 30.67 14.76 3.30
N LEU A 255 31.92 15.10 3.00
CA LEU A 255 32.28 16.06 1.97
C LEU A 255 31.91 15.52 0.57
N ARG A 256 31.81 16.41 -0.44
CA ARG A 256 31.40 16.01 -1.81
C ARG A 256 32.44 15.08 -2.45
N ARG A 257 32.07 13.82 -2.76
CA ARG A 257 33.02 12.82 -3.31
C ARG A 257 32.47 11.83 -4.35
N LEU A 258 32.68 12.16 -5.63
CA LEU A 258 32.82 11.24 -6.77
C LEU A 258 33.71 11.96 -7.81
N SER A 259 34.80 11.41 -8.37
CA SER A 259 35.61 10.23 -8.05
C SER A 259 37.09 10.53 -8.43
N GLU A 260 37.97 9.52 -8.47
CA GLU A 260 39.43 9.68 -8.55
C GLU A 260 40.18 8.93 -9.69
N ARG A 261 39.63 8.32 -10.75
CA ARG A 261 38.26 8.24 -11.34
C ARG A 261 38.16 6.94 -12.17
N GLY A 262 36.96 6.41 -12.36
CA GLY A 262 36.67 5.34 -13.34
C GLY A 262 36.52 3.92 -12.78
N LEU A 263 36.35 2.94 -13.68
CA LEU A 263 36.25 1.52 -13.33
C LEU A 263 37.57 1.03 -12.72
N GLY A 264 37.49 0.33 -11.58
CA GLY A 264 38.66 -0.08 -10.80
C GLY A 264 39.11 0.92 -9.71
N THR A 265 38.41 2.05 -9.52
CA THR A 265 38.63 2.94 -8.37
C THR A 265 38.04 2.39 -7.06
N LEU A 266 38.26 3.10 -5.95
CA LEU A 266 37.67 2.81 -4.64
C LEU A 266 36.13 2.83 -4.62
N ASN A 267 35.47 3.42 -5.64
CA ASN A 267 34.02 3.35 -5.82
C ASN A 267 33.60 1.94 -6.25
N ARG A 268 33.26 1.08 -5.27
CA ARG A 268 32.83 -0.32 -5.52
C ARG A 268 31.32 -0.49 -5.75
N ILE A 269 30.54 0.56 -5.52
CA ILE A 269 29.06 0.55 -5.57
C ILE A 269 28.54 1.65 -6.48
N ASP A 270 27.37 1.43 -7.09
CA ASP A 270 26.70 2.47 -7.86
C ASP A 270 26.01 3.53 -6.97
N PRO A 271 26.30 4.83 -7.13
CA PRO A 271 25.72 5.88 -6.30
C PRO A 271 24.23 6.13 -6.58
N VAL A 272 23.69 5.78 -7.75
CA VAL A 272 22.26 5.94 -8.05
C VAL A 272 21.46 4.87 -7.32
N PHE A 273 21.88 3.61 -7.38
CA PHE A 273 21.26 2.52 -6.61
C PHE A 273 21.37 2.74 -5.09
N LEU A 274 22.52 3.24 -4.61
CA LEU A 274 22.68 3.65 -3.21
C LEU A 274 21.67 4.73 -2.81
N ASN A 275 21.59 5.84 -3.57
CA ASN A 275 20.70 6.95 -3.23
C ASN A 275 19.23 6.51 -3.26
N LEU A 276 18.78 5.76 -4.27
CA LEU A 276 17.41 5.24 -4.33
C LEU A 276 17.02 4.42 -3.08
N GLN A 277 17.97 3.66 -2.52
CA GLN A 277 17.77 2.85 -1.31
C GLN A 277 18.00 3.61 0.01
N LYS A 278 18.55 4.84 -0.02
CA LYS A 278 18.94 5.60 1.18
C LYS A 278 18.23 6.94 1.36
N THR A 279 18.04 7.72 0.30
CA THR A 279 17.24 8.95 0.37
C THR A 279 15.74 8.66 0.33
N ARG A 280 15.36 7.52 -0.30
CA ARG A 280 13.99 7.03 -0.44
C ARG A 280 12.98 8.13 -0.81
N LEU A 281 13.35 9.01 -1.75
CA LEU A 281 12.60 10.22 -2.11
C LEU A 281 11.14 10.01 -2.57
N HIS A 282 10.76 8.78 -2.95
CA HIS A 282 9.37 8.45 -3.30
C HIS A 282 8.55 7.93 -2.11
N ASP A 283 9.20 7.56 -1.01
CA ASP A 283 8.59 6.89 0.12
C ASP A 283 7.93 7.89 1.10
N PRO A 284 6.93 7.42 1.88
CA PRO A 284 6.45 6.04 1.93
C PRO A 284 5.48 5.72 0.80
N LEU A 285 5.80 4.71 -0.01
CA LEU A 285 4.85 4.07 -0.93
C LEU A 285 3.82 3.25 -0.13
N LEU A 286 2.82 2.65 -0.81
CA LEU A 286 1.70 2.00 -0.12
C LEU A 286 2.05 0.78 0.74
N ASP A 287 3.22 0.14 0.60
CA ASP A 287 3.61 -0.93 1.54
C ASP A 287 4.15 -0.39 2.89
N PHE A 288 4.17 0.93 3.10
CA PHE A 288 4.73 1.58 4.30
C PHE A 288 3.82 2.65 4.91
N MET A 289 4.04 2.93 6.19
CA MET A 289 3.40 4.04 6.92
C MET A 289 4.19 5.34 6.74
N GLY A 290 3.51 6.46 6.99
CA GLY A 290 4.07 7.80 7.15
C GLY A 290 5.08 7.86 8.30
N SER A 291 6.02 8.81 8.21
CA SER A 291 6.91 9.16 9.32
C SER A 291 6.10 9.77 10.47
N ASN A 292 6.13 9.17 11.66
CA ASN A 292 5.35 9.69 12.80
C ASN A 292 6.10 10.80 13.58
N ASN A 293 6.68 11.75 12.83
CA ASN A 293 7.69 12.67 13.36
C ASN A 293 7.17 14.10 13.58
N HIS A 294 6.07 14.49 12.91
CA HIS A 294 5.46 15.81 13.06
C HIS A 294 3.92 15.72 13.03
N PRO A 295 3.19 16.65 13.69
CA PRO A 295 1.74 16.77 13.55
C PRO A 295 1.32 16.98 12.09
N GLY A 296 0.47 16.10 11.58
CA GLY A 296 0.00 16.11 10.19
C GLY A 296 0.72 15.13 9.23
N ASP A 297 1.88 14.58 9.59
CA ASP A 297 2.59 13.58 8.75
C ASP A 297 1.99 12.15 8.85
N TYR A 298 0.90 12.01 9.60
CA TYR A 298 0.24 10.75 9.94
C TYR A 298 -0.43 10.13 8.71
N ARG A 299 0.14 9.04 8.20
CA ARG A 299 -0.47 8.18 7.18
C ARG A 299 -0.23 6.71 7.48
N SER A 300 -1.21 5.84 7.26
CA SER A 300 -1.03 4.39 7.32
C SER A 300 -0.50 3.83 5.99
N SER A 301 -0.39 2.51 5.92
CA SER A 301 -0.08 1.74 4.70
C SER A 301 -1.35 1.26 3.99
N GLY A 302 -1.18 0.87 2.73
CA GLY A 302 -2.13 0.18 1.86
C GLY A 302 -3.43 0.94 1.59
N CYS A 303 -4.54 0.22 1.51
CA CYS A 303 -5.87 0.81 1.26
C CYS A 303 -6.19 1.90 2.29
N SER A 304 -5.81 1.69 3.55
CA SER A 304 -6.00 2.67 4.63
C SER A 304 -5.31 4.01 4.35
N ALA A 305 -4.19 4.03 3.61
CA ALA A 305 -3.46 5.25 3.24
C ALA A 305 -4.32 6.31 2.51
N CYS A 306 -5.46 5.90 1.93
CA CYS A 306 -6.43 6.80 1.27
C CYS A 306 -7.88 6.61 1.74
N HIS A 307 -8.25 5.45 2.30
CA HIS A 307 -9.64 5.13 2.66
C HIS A 307 -9.97 5.27 4.15
N VAL A 308 -8.98 5.45 5.03
CA VAL A 308 -9.20 5.78 6.44
C VAL A 308 -8.92 7.26 6.64
N VAL A 309 -9.87 7.99 7.22
CA VAL A 309 -9.67 9.39 7.61
C VAL A 309 -8.70 9.43 8.79
N TYR A 310 -7.57 10.12 8.62
CA TYR A 310 -6.62 10.33 9.70
C TYR A 310 -7.15 11.39 10.66
N ALA A 311 -7.17 11.06 11.96
CA ALA A 311 -7.37 12.01 13.04
C ALA A 311 -6.12 12.93 13.17
N ASN A 312 -5.94 13.79 12.18
CA ASN A 312 -5.00 14.91 12.19
C ASN A 312 -5.50 16.03 11.25
N ASP A 313 -6.74 16.44 11.45
CA ASP A 313 -7.33 17.68 10.92
C ASP A 313 -6.71 18.96 11.55
N ARG A 314 -5.73 18.77 12.45
CA ARG A 314 -5.10 19.78 13.32
C ARG A 314 -6.06 20.42 14.33
N SER A 315 -7.23 19.83 14.58
CA SER A 315 -8.11 20.26 15.65
C SER A 315 -7.57 19.82 17.02
N PRO A 316 -7.43 20.73 18.00
CA PRO A 316 -7.10 20.38 19.39
C PRO A 316 -8.13 19.48 20.09
N THR A 317 -9.24 19.14 19.43
CA THR A 317 -10.23 18.14 19.91
C THR A 317 -9.92 16.71 19.44
N HIS A 318 -9.04 16.54 18.45
CA HIS A 318 -8.78 15.27 17.77
C HIS A 318 -7.27 14.89 17.73
N SER A 319 -6.42 15.65 18.43
CA SER A 319 -4.95 15.52 18.47
C SER A 319 -4.41 15.34 19.89
#